data_AF-A0A915NGQ0-F1
#
_entry.id   AF-A0A915NGQ0-F1
#
_cell.length_a   1.000
_cell.length_b   1.000
_cell.length_c   1.000
_cell.angle_alpha   90.00
_cell.angle_beta   90.00
_cell.angle_gamma   90.00
#
_symmetry.space_group_name_H-M   'P 1'
#
loop_
_entity.id
_entity.type
_entity.pdbx_description
1 polymer ?
#
loop_
_entity_poly.entity_id
_entity_poly.type
_entity_poly.pdbx_seq_one_letter_code
_entity_poly.pdbx_strand_id
1 'polypeptide(L)'
;MWPSFLRQVELKVLSNVCFRVSVCVPMAVRIFVSFIIRNSYRDYQLVLSNPLMQWMNELSAPIAIVEVFSLGLFSIITIRFDYPYLHESMFGTFIFSSTMHMFVRTILTFCKDHLEQVDLCAGTGRLLCCLLYAWTSSQLFQTHQMFIHMPGCHGYVRPSEAITEYIAIFSYGFFSLLQLVDIRNVRFICYPRTCSGECEPLKAENFNVPGGKYQYCRAFEWVQTKDLKENEEENIIKNGKNFKNGEIKKQSSPIKI
;
A
#
# COMPACT_ATOMS: atom_id res chain seq x y z
N MET A 1 34.11 18.54 -10.67
CA MET A 1 33.51 17.20 -10.45
C MET A 1 32.42 17.33 -9.41
N TRP A 2 31.37 16.52 -9.48
CA TRP A 2 30.20 16.59 -8.58
C TRP A 2 30.10 15.31 -7.74
N PRO A 3 29.55 15.36 -6.52
CA PRO A 3 29.40 14.19 -5.67
C PRO A 3 28.41 13.17 -6.24
N SER A 4 28.79 11.91 -6.42
CA SER A 4 27.83 10.83 -6.70
C SER A 4 27.22 10.31 -5.40
N PHE A 5 25.93 10.04 -5.39
CA PHE A 5 25.22 9.56 -4.20
C PHE A 5 25.59 8.10 -3.90
N LEU A 6 25.45 7.21 -4.89
CA LEU A 6 25.76 5.78 -4.84
C LEU A 6 27.22 5.54 -4.49
N ARG A 7 28.16 6.30 -5.08
CA ARG A 7 29.58 6.19 -4.71
C ARG A 7 29.84 6.66 -3.28
N GLN A 8 29.12 7.66 -2.79
CA GLN A 8 29.25 8.08 -1.39
C GLN A 8 28.68 7.06 -0.41
N VAL A 9 27.56 6.42 -0.76
CA VAL A 9 26.98 5.31 0.00
C VAL A 9 27.96 4.14 0.10
N GLU A 10 28.69 3.84 -0.97
CA GLU A 10 29.68 2.76 -0.96
C GLU A 10 30.95 3.14 -0.17
N LEU A 11 31.43 4.39 -0.30
CA LEU A 11 32.73 4.79 0.28
C LEU A 11 32.64 5.26 1.74
N LYS A 12 31.49 5.73 2.21
CA LYS A 12 31.31 6.27 3.57
C LYS A 12 30.40 5.36 4.40
N VAL A 13 30.94 4.86 5.51
CA VAL A 13 30.23 3.98 6.45
C VAL A 13 28.90 4.57 6.92
N LEU A 14 28.88 5.85 7.33
CA LEU A 14 27.65 6.49 7.79
C LEU A 14 26.58 6.53 6.69
N SER A 15 26.96 6.92 5.47
CA SER A 15 26.04 6.96 4.33
C SER A 15 25.53 5.56 3.96
N ASN A 16 26.38 4.54 4.06
CA ASN A 16 26.00 3.14 3.86
C ASN A 16 24.93 2.68 4.86
N VAL A 17 25.17 2.91 6.14
CA VAL A 17 24.23 2.53 7.22
C VAL A 17 22.92 3.28 7.07
N CYS A 18 22.96 4.60 6.83
CA CYS A 18 21.75 5.40 6.60
C CYS A 18 20.97 4.90 5.38
N PHE A 19 21.65 4.53 4.29
CA PHE A 19 21.00 4.00 3.10
C PHE A 19 20.29 2.67 3.39
N ARG A 20 20.95 1.73 4.07
CA ARG A 20 20.35 0.45 4.49
C ARG A 20 19.11 0.65 5.35
N VAL A 21 19.19 1.48 6.38
CA VAL A 21 18.05 1.76 7.26
C VAL A 21 16.91 2.41 6.46
N SER A 22 17.23 3.38 5.59
CA SER A 22 16.23 4.06 4.76
C SER A 22 15.54 3.14 3.75
N VAL A 23 16.20 2.06 3.31
CA VAL A 23 15.63 1.11 2.34
C VAL A 23 14.90 -0.03 3.04
N CYS A 24 15.50 -0.63 4.07
CA CYS A 24 14.98 -1.83 4.72
C CYS A 24 13.78 -1.55 5.65
N VAL A 25 13.76 -0.40 6.36
CA VAL A 25 12.63 -0.07 7.26
C VAL A 25 11.30 0.07 6.51
N PRO A 26 11.19 0.82 5.40
CA PRO A 26 9.93 0.95 4.68
C PRO A 26 9.56 -0.27 3.83
N MET A 27 10.41 -1.30 3.73
CA MET A 27 10.18 -2.47 2.88
C MET A 27 8.83 -3.15 3.16
N ALA A 28 8.53 -3.44 4.43
CA ALA A 28 7.27 -4.06 4.83
C ALA A 28 6.06 -3.18 4.48
N VAL A 29 6.18 -1.86 4.70
CA VAL A 29 5.13 -0.88 4.38
C VAL A 29 4.88 -0.83 2.87
N ARG A 30 5.95 -0.82 2.05
CA ARG A 30 5.82 -0.78 0.58
C ARG A 30 5.17 -2.03 0.01
N ILE A 31 5.50 -3.20 0.55
CA ILE A 31 4.86 -4.46 0.16
C ILE A 31 3.37 -4.41 0.54
N PHE A 32 3.07 -4.01 1.77
CA PHE A 32 1.69 -3.91 2.27
C PHE A 32 0.84 -2.94 1.43
N VAL A 33 1.36 -1.73 1.17
CA VAL A 33 0.71 -0.74 0.30
C VAL A 33 0.48 -1.31 -1.10
N SER A 34 1.43 -2.06 -1.66
CA SER A 34 1.27 -2.67 -2.98
C SER A 34 0.12 -3.68 -3.05
N PHE A 35 -0.11 -4.45 -1.99
CA PHE A 35 -1.25 -5.37 -1.87
C PHE A 35 -2.58 -4.66 -1.72
N ILE A 36 -2.64 -3.63 -0.86
CA ILE A 36 -3.85 -2.81 -0.70
C ILE A 36 -4.25 -2.20 -2.02
N ILE A 37 -3.29 -1.58 -2.70
CA ILE A 37 -3.53 -0.93 -3.98
C ILE A 37 -4.02 -1.97 -5.00
N ARG A 38 -3.38 -3.15 -5.12
CA ARG A 38 -3.86 -4.23 -6.01
C ARG A 38 -5.34 -4.59 -5.74
N ASN A 39 -5.70 -4.76 -4.47
CA ASN A 39 -7.08 -5.09 -4.10
C ASN A 39 -8.04 -3.94 -4.41
N SER A 40 -7.64 -2.69 -4.18
CA SER A 40 -8.44 -1.51 -4.49
C SER A 40 -8.72 -1.36 -5.99
N TYR A 41 -7.74 -1.69 -6.86
CA TYR A 41 -7.94 -1.61 -8.31
C TYR A 41 -8.77 -2.76 -8.89
N ARG A 42 -8.96 -3.85 -8.13
CA ARG A 42 -9.73 -5.02 -8.59
C ARG A 42 -11.22 -4.71 -8.78
N ASP A 43 -11.74 -3.76 -8.01
CA ASP A 43 -13.16 -3.43 -7.99
C ASP A 43 -13.57 -2.42 -9.08
N TYR A 44 -12.61 -1.85 -9.83
CA TYR A 44 -12.91 -0.92 -10.92
C TYR A 44 -13.48 -1.64 -12.15
N GLN A 45 -14.50 -1.03 -12.75
CA GLN A 45 -15.25 -1.61 -13.86
C GLN A 45 -14.37 -1.83 -15.10
N LEU A 46 -13.50 -0.86 -15.41
CA LEU A 46 -12.52 -0.94 -16.51
C LEU A 46 -11.50 -2.08 -16.37
N VAL A 47 -11.14 -2.43 -15.13
CA VAL A 47 -10.21 -3.54 -14.82
C VAL A 47 -10.94 -4.87 -14.94
N LEU A 48 -12.20 -4.93 -14.50
CA LEU A 48 -13.05 -6.11 -14.60
C LEU A 48 -13.44 -6.45 -16.05
N SER A 49 -13.64 -5.45 -16.90
CA SER A 49 -14.03 -5.65 -18.29
C SER A 49 -12.89 -6.10 -19.20
N ASN A 50 -11.64 -5.77 -18.86
CA ASN A 50 -10.48 -6.00 -19.73
C ASN A 50 -9.50 -7.02 -19.13
N PRO A 51 -9.32 -8.20 -19.75
CA PRO A 51 -8.44 -9.24 -19.20
C PRO A 51 -6.98 -8.82 -19.10
N LEU A 52 -6.52 -7.93 -20.01
CA LEU A 52 -5.17 -7.36 -19.96
C LEU A 52 -4.95 -6.50 -18.71
N MET A 53 -5.93 -5.65 -18.36
CA MET A 53 -5.83 -4.77 -17.19
C MET A 53 -5.90 -5.56 -15.89
N GLN A 54 -6.72 -6.62 -15.86
CA GLN A 54 -6.74 -7.57 -14.75
C GLN A 54 -5.37 -8.23 -14.56
N TRP A 55 -4.74 -8.69 -15.64
CA TRP A 55 -3.40 -9.29 -15.58
C TRP A 55 -2.34 -8.29 -15.10
N MET A 56 -2.38 -7.06 -15.59
CA MET A 56 -1.49 -5.99 -15.14
C MET A 56 -1.66 -5.67 -13.65
N ASN A 57 -2.90 -5.64 -13.15
CA ASN A 57 -3.17 -5.40 -11.72
C ASN A 57 -2.62 -6.54 -10.84
N GLU A 58 -2.86 -7.78 -11.24
CA GLU A 58 -2.37 -8.99 -10.58
C GLU A 58 -0.84 -9.05 -10.58
N LEU A 59 -0.20 -8.62 -11.68
CA LEU A 59 1.26 -8.57 -11.82
C LEU A 59 1.90 -7.41 -11.04
N SER A 60 1.15 -6.35 -10.72
CA SER A 60 1.72 -5.17 -10.05
C SER A 60 2.29 -5.47 -8.65
N ALA A 61 1.67 -6.37 -7.89
CA ALA A 61 2.13 -6.77 -6.56
C ALA A 61 3.41 -7.63 -6.60
N PRO A 62 3.53 -8.71 -7.39
CA PRO A 62 4.76 -9.49 -7.48
C PRO A 62 5.93 -8.67 -8.05
N ILE A 63 5.69 -7.79 -9.04
CA ILE A 63 6.75 -6.89 -9.52
C ILE A 63 7.25 -6.00 -8.38
N ALA A 64 6.34 -5.43 -7.57
CA ALA A 64 6.71 -4.59 -6.42
C ALA A 64 7.54 -5.39 -5.39
N ILE A 65 7.21 -6.66 -5.16
CA ILE A 65 7.97 -7.52 -4.24
C ILE A 65 9.40 -7.73 -4.77
N VAL A 66 9.54 -8.05 -6.06
CA VAL A 66 10.86 -8.23 -6.70
C VAL A 66 11.67 -6.93 -6.65
N GLU A 67 11.03 -5.79 -6.91
CA GLU A 67 11.65 -4.47 -6.86
C GLU A 67 12.17 -4.15 -5.44
N VAL A 68 11.32 -4.28 -4.42
CA VAL A 68 11.71 -3.93 -3.05
C VAL A 68 12.74 -4.93 -2.51
N PHE A 69 12.65 -6.20 -2.88
CA PHE A 69 13.62 -7.23 -2.51
C PHE A 69 14.99 -6.99 -3.15
N SER A 70 15.03 -6.72 -4.46
CA SER A 70 16.28 -6.40 -5.17
C SER A 70 16.91 -5.11 -4.64
N LEU A 71 16.12 -4.07 -4.35
CA LEU A 71 16.60 -2.84 -3.72
C LEU A 71 17.17 -3.09 -2.31
N GLY A 72 16.49 -3.92 -1.52
CA GLY A 72 16.95 -4.33 -0.19
C GLY A 72 18.30 -5.05 -0.26
N LEU A 73 18.43 -6.05 -1.13
CA LEU A 73 19.69 -6.77 -1.32
C LEU A 73 20.81 -5.87 -1.85
N PHE A 74 20.52 -5.01 -2.83
CA PHE A 74 21.45 -3.99 -3.33
C PHE A 74 21.94 -3.06 -2.22
N SER A 75 21.08 -2.68 -1.26
CA SER A 75 21.51 -1.82 -0.15
C SER A 75 22.42 -2.52 0.87
N ILE A 76 22.27 -3.84 1.03
CA ILE A 76 23.01 -4.63 2.01
C ILE A 76 24.37 -5.06 1.42
N ILE A 77 24.36 -5.63 0.21
CA ILE A 77 25.56 -6.13 -0.45
C ILE A 77 26.40 -4.92 -0.89
N THR A 78 27.69 -4.94 -0.58
CA THR A 78 28.63 -3.88 -1.00
C THR A 78 29.53 -4.36 -2.12
N ILE A 79 30.02 -3.43 -2.94
CA ILE A 79 30.89 -3.75 -4.09
C ILE A 79 32.27 -4.19 -3.59
N ARG A 80 32.79 -3.53 -2.53
CA ARG A 80 34.18 -3.73 -2.07
C ARG A 80 34.38 -4.90 -1.10
N PHE A 81 33.39 -5.20 -0.25
CA PHE A 81 33.58 -6.18 0.83
C PHE A 81 32.85 -7.50 0.62
N ASP A 82 31.86 -7.55 -0.28
CA ASP A 82 31.04 -8.74 -0.51
C ASP A 82 31.25 -9.33 -1.91
N TYR A 83 30.20 -9.42 -2.72
CA TYR A 83 30.18 -10.06 -4.02
C TYR A 83 29.76 -9.06 -5.11
N PRO A 84 30.69 -8.50 -5.90
CA PRO A 84 30.39 -7.46 -6.88
C PRO A 84 29.43 -7.95 -7.99
N TYR A 85 29.54 -9.22 -8.40
CA TYR A 85 28.64 -9.83 -9.37
C TYR A 85 27.18 -9.93 -8.88
N LEU A 86 27.00 -10.28 -7.60
CA LEU A 86 25.66 -10.36 -7.02
C LEU A 86 25.06 -8.95 -6.88
N HIS A 87 25.88 -7.98 -6.46
CA HIS A 87 25.49 -6.57 -6.41
C HIS A 87 25.05 -6.04 -7.79
N GLU A 88 25.83 -6.31 -8.83
CA GLU A 88 25.50 -5.94 -10.21
C GLU A 88 24.16 -6.54 -10.67
N SER A 89 23.96 -7.84 -10.42
CA SER A 89 22.72 -8.54 -10.76
C SER A 89 21.51 -7.97 -10.03
N MET A 90 21.64 -7.69 -8.72
CA MET A 90 20.56 -7.09 -7.92
C MET A 90 20.24 -5.66 -8.37
N PHE A 91 21.26 -4.86 -8.68
CA PHE A 91 21.07 -3.50 -9.18
C PHE A 91 20.36 -3.47 -10.54
N GLY A 92 20.77 -4.34 -11.47
CA GLY A 92 20.09 -4.48 -12.76
C GLY A 92 18.65 -4.97 -12.63
N THR A 93 18.41 -5.95 -11.74
CA THR A 93 17.07 -6.45 -11.44
C THR A 93 16.18 -5.35 -10.84
N PHE A 94 16.74 -4.52 -9.96
CA PHE A 94 16.05 -3.37 -9.39
C PHE A 94 15.65 -2.35 -10.46
N ILE A 95 16.57 -1.96 -11.35
CA ILE A 95 16.28 -1.00 -12.42
C ILE A 95 15.19 -1.53 -13.36
N PHE A 96 15.26 -2.80 -13.75
CA PHE A 96 14.27 -3.39 -14.64
C PHE A 96 12.90 -3.51 -13.96
N SER A 97 12.85 -4.07 -12.76
CA SER A 97 11.60 -4.26 -12.01
C SER A 97 10.94 -2.94 -11.64
N SER A 98 11.70 -1.93 -11.20
CA SER A 98 11.16 -0.59 -10.90
C SER A 98 10.60 0.11 -12.16
N THR A 99 11.29 0.01 -13.30
CA THR A 99 10.79 0.56 -14.57
C THR A 99 9.46 -0.08 -14.95
N MET A 100 9.38 -1.42 -14.87
CA MET A 100 8.15 -2.16 -15.15
C MET A 100 7.04 -1.81 -14.15
N HIS A 101 7.38 -1.69 -12.86
CA HIS A 101 6.42 -1.31 -11.81
C HIS A 101 5.83 0.07 -12.07
N MET A 102 6.68 1.05 -12.36
CA MET A 102 6.26 2.43 -12.66
C MET A 102 5.33 2.48 -13.87
N PHE A 103 5.67 1.74 -14.93
CA PHE A 103 4.87 1.69 -16.15
C PHE A 103 3.48 1.09 -15.89
N VAL A 104 3.43 -0.09 -15.25
CA VAL A 104 2.18 -0.78 -14.90
C VAL A 104 1.30 0.10 -14.02
N ARG A 105 1.87 0.70 -12.97
CA ARG A 105 1.13 1.58 -12.04
C ARG A 105 0.64 2.86 -12.70
N THR A 106 1.41 3.44 -13.61
CA THR A 106 0.99 4.64 -14.36
C THR A 106 -0.22 4.31 -15.22
N ILE A 107 -0.21 3.20 -15.96
CA ILE A 107 -1.36 2.76 -16.78
C ILE A 107 -2.59 2.51 -15.89
N LEU A 108 -2.44 1.75 -14.80
CA LEU A 108 -3.55 1.47 -13.88
C LEU A 108 -4.18 2.74 -13.30
N THR A 109 -3.38 3.80 -13.06
CA THR A 109 -3.88 5.09 -12.54
C THR A 109 -4.89 5.73 -13.51
N PHE A 110 -4.66 5.62 -14.82
CA PHE A 110 -5.57 6.16 -15.85
C PHE A 110 -6.78 5.25 -16.13
N CYS A 111 -6.81 4.04 -15.58
CA CYS A 111 -7.93 3.10 -15.70
C CYS A 111 -9.00 3.26 -14.59
N LYS A 112 -8.88 4.26 -13.71
CA LYS A 112 -9.92 4.54 -12.70
C LYS A 112 -11.20 5.04 -13.38
N ASP A 113 -12.36 4.57 -12.92
CA ASP A 113 -13.67 4.93 -13.51
C ASP A 113 -14.03 6.42 -13.29
N HIS A 114 -13.60 6.99 -12.17
CA HIS A 114 -13.76 8.41 -11.85
C HIS A 114 -12.41 9.03 -11.43
N LEU A 115 -11.87 9.93 -12.27
CA LEU A 115 -10.67 10.69 -11.94
C LEU A 115 -11.03 12.02 -11.27
N GLU A 116 -10.74 12.14 -9.98
CA GLU A 116 -10.72 13.45 -9.31
C GLU A 116 -9.52 14.28 -9.80
N GLN A 117 -9.57 15.61 -9.66
CA GLN A 117 -8.47 16.49 -10.07
C GLN A 117 -7.13 16.14 -9.41
N VAL A 118 -7.19 15.67 -8.15
CA VAL A 118 -6.02 15.21 -7.39
C VAL A 118 -5.42 13.95 -8.03
N ASP A 119 -6.26 13.03 -8.49
CA ASP A 119 -5.81 11.80 -9.17
C ASP A 119 -5.23 12.09 -10.54
N LEU A 120 -5.80 13.06 -11.26
CA LEU A 120 -5.25 13.51 -12.54
C LEU A 120 -3.86 14.15 -12.35
N CYS A 121 -3.72 15.06 -11.39
CA CYS A 121 -2.44 15.69 -11.06
C CYS A 121 -1.38 14.65 -10.64
N ALA A 122 -1.75 13.71 -9.77
CA ALA A 122 -0.87 12.62 -9.37
C ALA A 122 -0.52 11.69 -10.54
N GLY A 123 -1.48 11.37 -11.42
CA GLY A 123 -1.28 10.57 -12.62
C GLY A 123 -0.32 11.22 -13.61
N THR A 124 -0.45 12.53 -13.86
CA THR A 124 0.50 13.29 -14.70
C THR A 124 1.88 13.32 -14.07
N GLY A 125 1.98 13.53 -12.75
CA GLY A 125 3.26 13.46 -12.03
C GLY A 125 3.93 12.09 -12.14
N ARG A 126 3.15 11.00 -12.05
CA ARG A 126 3.65 9.62 -12.24
C ARG A 126 4.16 9.39 -13.65
N LEU A 127 3.43 9.85 -14.66
CA LEU A 127 3.85 9.73 -16.06
C LEU A 127 5.17 10.45 -16.29
N LEU A 128 5.32 11.67 -15.80
CA LEU A 128 6.55 12.44 -15.91
C LEU A 128 7.73 11.75 -15.21
N CYS A 129 7.52 11.24 -13.99
CA CYS A 129 8.55 10.48 -13.27
C CYS A 129 8.92 9.17 -13.97
N CYS A 130 7.93 8.46 -14.52
CA CYS A 130 8.16 7.21 -15.27
C CYS A 130 9.01 7.48 -16.51
N LEU A 131 8.73 8.54 -17.26
CA LEU A 131 9.50 8.92 -18.46
C LEU A 131 10.93 9.35 -18.11
N LEU A 132 11.09 10.20 -17.09
CA LEU A 132 12.41 10.65 -16.63
C LEU A 132 13.24 9.48 -16.08
N TYR A 133 12.63 8.60 -15.31
CA TYR A 133 13.30 7.42 -14.76
C TYR A 133 13.71 6.46 -15.88
N ALA A 134 12.82 6.14 -16.82
CA ALA A 134 13.13 5.25 -17.94
C ALA A 134 14.25 5.80 -18.85
N TRP A 135 14.29 7.12 -19.04
CA TRP A 135 15.36 7.77 -19.80
C TRP A 135 16.72 7.71 -19.07
N THR A 136 16.73 8.01 -17.76
CA THR A 136 17.97 8.13 -16.98
C THR A 136 18.50 6.79 -16.46
N SER A 137 17.64 5.78 -16.30
CA SER A 137 18.00 4.50 -15.70
C SER A 137 19.04 3.71 -16.50
N SER A 138 18.96 3.74 -17.84
CA SER A 138 19.94 3.09 -18.72
C SER A 138 21.34 3.72 -18.57
N GLN A 139 21.41 5.05 -18.51
CA GLN A 139 22.67 5.77 -18.32
C GLN A 139 23.23 5.54 -16.91
N LEU A 140 22.36 5.53 -15.90
CA LEU A 140 22.73 5.18 -14.53
C LEU A 140 23.29 3.76 -14.43
N PHE A 141 22.67 2.79 -15.10
CA PHE A 141 23.13 1.40 -15.11
C PHE A 141 24.55 1.28 -15.69
N GLN A 142 24.80 1.87 -16.85
CA GLN A 142 26.11 1.82 -17.50
C GLN A 142 27.20 2.51 -16.66
N THR A 143 26.91 3.69 -16.12
CA THR A 143 27.88 4.43 -15.28
C THR A 143 28.19 3.70 -13.97
N HIS A 144 27.21 3.02 -13.39
CA HIS A 144 27.39 2.24 -12.19
C HIS A 144 28.12 0.91 -12.45
N GLN A 145 27.84 0.21 -13.55
CA GLN A 145 28.59 -0.98 -13.97
C GLN A 145 30.08 -0.68 -14.14
N MET A 146 30.41 0.45 -14.78
CA MET A 146 31.81 0.88 -14.91
C MET A 146 32.48 1.09 -13.54
N PHE A 147 31.74 1.58 -12.55
CA PHE A 147 32.25 1.72 -11.19
C PHE A 147 32.43 0.38 -10.46
N ILE A 148 31.56 -0.60 -10.71
CA ILE A 148 31.68 -1.96 -10.13
C ILE A 148 32.96 -2.64 -10.63
N HIS A 149 33.25 -2.56 -11.94
CA HIS A 149 34.45 -3.19 -12.52
C HIS A 149 35.73 -2.40 -12.28
N MET A 150 35.64 -1.07 -12.22
CA MET A 150 36.78 -0.18 -11.96
C MET A 150 36.48 0.73 -10.76
N PRO A 151 36.58 0.20 -9.52
CA PRO A 151 36.22 0.96 -8.32
C PRO A 151 37.21 2.10 -8.07
N GLY A 152 36.76 3.32 -8.31
CA GLY A 152 37.52 4.53 -7.98
C GLY A 152 37.62 4.76 -6.48
N CYS A 153 38.65 5.48 -6.03
CA CYS A 153 38.90 5.80 -4.61
C CYS A 153 38.15 7.05 -4.11
N HIS A 154 37.39 7.73 -4.97
CA HIS A 154 36.69 8.95 -4.62
C HIS A 154 35.22 8.92 -5.03
N GLY A 155 34.38 9.62 -4.25
CA GLY A 155 32.94 9.71 -4.48
C GLY A 155 32.52 10.68 -5.58
N TYR A 156 33.45 11.26 -6.34
CA TYR A 156 33.15 12.28 -7.35
C TYR A 156 33.05 11.70 -8.77
N VAL A 157 32.16 12.27 -9.57
CA VAL A 157 31.89 11.91 -10.97
C VAL A 157 31.83 13.16 -11.87
N ARG A 158 31.73 12.94 -13.18
CA ARG A 158 31.46 14.03 -14.12
C ARG A 158 30.08 14.64 -13.84
N PRO A 159 29.88 15.96 -14.02
CA PRO A 159 28.60 16.60 -13.72
C PRO A 159 27.40 15.97 -14.45
N SER A 160 27.57 15.55 -15.70
CA SER A 160 26.52 14.86 -16.46
C SER A 160 26.05 13.57 -15.81
N GLU A 161 26.99 12.76 -15.29
CA GLU A 161 26.70 11.49 -14.61
C GLU A 161 26.01 11.73 -13.25
N ALA A 162 26.47 12.73 -12.49
CA ALA A 162 25.82 13.10 -11.22
C ALA A 162 24.37 13.57 -11.45
N ILE A 163 24.14 14.39 -12.47
CA ILE A 163 22.79 14.89 -12.79
C ILE A 163 21.86 13.72 -13.15
N THR A 164 22.33 12.77 -13.98
CA THR A 164 21.52 11.60 -14.34
C THR A 164 21.16 10.74 -13.13
N GLU A 165 22.11 10.57 -12.21
CA GLU A 165 21.90 9.84 -10.97
C GLU A 165 20.87 10.53 -10.06
N TYR A 166 20.99 11.85 -9.88
CA TYR A 166 20.05 12.62 -9.08
C TYR A 166 18.64 12.63 -9.66
N ILE A 167 18.51 12.77 -10.99
CA ILE A 167 17.20 12.71 -11.66
C ILE A 167 16.57 11.34 -11.47
N ALA A 168 17.33 10.24 -11.58
CA ALA A 168 16.81 8.89 -11.37
C ALA A 168 16.34 8.68 -9.92
N ILE A 169 17.15 9.05 -8.93
CA ILE A 169 16.80 8.92 -7.51
C ILE A 169 15.58 9.79 -7.17
N PHE A 170 15.56 11.04 -7.64
CA PHE A 170 14.45 11.95 -7.40
C PHE A 170 13.16 11.45 -8.04
N SER A 171 13.21 11.01 -9.30
CA SER A 171 12.04 10.48 -10.02
C SER A 171 11.48 9.24 -9.33
N TYR A 172 12.36 8.35 -8.86
CA TYR A 172 11.97 7.16 -8.11
C TYR A 172 11.35 7.48 -6.74
N GLY A 173 11.98 8.38 -5.98
CA GLY A 173 11.50 8.81 -4.67
C GLY A 173 10.16 9.54 -4.78
N PHE A 174 10.04 10.47 -5.73
CA PHE A 174 8.82 11.23 -5.96
C PHE A 174 7.68 10.32 -6.46
N PHE A 175 7.96 9.38 -7.37
CA PHE A 175 6.98 8.37 -7.79
C PHE A 175 6.46 7.55 -6.59
N SER A 176 7.36 7.14 -5.69
CA SER A 176 7.00 6.41 -4.48
C SER A 176 6.15 7.26 -3.53
N LEU A 177 6.45 8.56 -3.40
CA LEU A 177 5.62 9.50 -2.62
C LEU A 177 4.22 9.66 -3.22
N LEU A 178 4.10 9.71 -4.55
CA LEU A 178 2.80 9.79 -5.21
C LEU A 178 1.91 8.58 -4.90
N GLN A 179 2.46 7.41 -4.52
CA GLN A 179 1.65 6.26 -4.09
C GLN A 179 0.82 6.54 -2.83
N LEU A 180 1.24 7.51 -1.99
CA LEU A 180 0.47 7.93 -0.81
C LEU A 180 -0.90 8.50 -1.19
N VAL A 181 -1.02 9.08 -2.40
CA VAL A 181 -2.28 9.60 -2.91
C VAL A 181 -3.29 8.49 -3.19
N ASP A 182 -2.84 7.29 -3.60
CA ASP A 182 -3.75 6.17 -3.87
C ASP A 182 -4.33 5.56 -2.60
N ILE A 183 -3.58 5.61 -1.48
CA ILE A 183 -4.06 5.09 -0.20
C ILE A 183 -4.86 6.13 0.60
N ARG A 184 -5.07 7.35 0.08
CA ARG A 184 -5.73 8.45 0.82
C ARG A 184 -7.14 8.09 1.32
N ASN A 185 -7.84 7.26 0.56
CA ASN A 185 -9.22 6.84 0.84
C ASN A 185 -9.28 5.47 1.54
N VAL A 186 -8.14 4.79 1.72
CA VAL A 186 -8.08 3.50 2.39
C VAL A 186 -8.12 3.74 3.90
N ARG A 187 -9.24 3.36 4.51
CA ARG A 187 -9.38 3.37 5.96
C ARG A 187 -9.02 2.01 6.51
N PHE A 188 -8.01 1.96 7.37
CA PHE A 188 -7.67 0.75 8.12
C PHE A 188 -8.73 0.53 9.20
N ILE A 189 -9.61 -0.44 8.98
CA ILE A 189 -10.51 -0.92 10.01
C ILE A 189 -9.78 -2.06 10.74
N CYS A 190 -8.97 -1.71 11.73
CA CYS A 190 -8.40 -2.72 12.64
C CYS A 190 -9.54 -3.28 13.50
N TYR A 191 -9.94 -4.52 13.23
CA TYR A 191 -10.75 -5.30 14.17
C TYR A 191 -9.82 -5.93 15.22
N PRO A 192 -10.21 -5.97 16.51
CA PRO A 192 -11.59 -6.00 16.98
C PRO A 192 -12.12 -4.64 17.45
N ARG A 193 -13.32 -4.24 17.00
CA ARG A 193 -14.11 -3.11 17.52
C ARG A 193 -14.62 -3.36 18.96
N THR A 194 -13.81 -3.89 19.87
CA THR A 194 -14.28 -4.31 21.20
C THR A 194 -13.71 -3.52 22.38
N CYS A 195 -12.78 -2.58 22.20
CA CYS A 195 -12.22 -1.84 23.36
C CYS A 195 -12.18 -0.31 23.25
N SER A 196 -12.60 0.29 22.13
CA SER A 196 -12.78 1.75 22.03
C SER A 196 -13.91 2.06 21.04
N GLY A 197 -15.14 1.79 21.44
CA GLY A 197 -16.31 2.08 20.61
C GLY A 197 -16.53 3.59 20.51
N GLU A 198 -16.19 4.20 19.38
CA GLU A 198 -16.87 5.42 18.99
C GLU A 198 -18.33 5.07 18.70
N CYS A 199 -19.22 5.54 19.57
CA CYS A 199 -20.65 5.47 19.38
C CYS A 199 -21.07 6.51 18.34
N GLU A 200 -20.83 6.21 17.07
CA GLU A 200 -21.40 6.98 15.98
C GLU A 200 -22.84 6.48 15.71
N PRO A 201 -23.86 7.36 15.74
CA PRO A 201 -25.23 6.96 15.47
C PRO A 201 -25.39 6.60 13.99
N LEU A 202 -26.17 5.56 13.71
CA LEU A 202 -26.36 4.96 12.38
C LEU A 202 -26.92 5.91 11.30
N LYS A 203 -27.55 7.02 11.69
CA LYS A 203 -28.16 8.03 10.81
C LYS A 203 -27.95 9.43 11.36
N ALA A 204 -27.72 10.40 10.47
CA ALA A 204 -27.44 11.80 10.85
C ALA A 204 -28.58 12.47 11.63
N GLU A 205 -29.83 12.09 11.35
CA GLU A 205 -31.03 12.60 12.02
C GLU A 205 -31.03 12.31 13.53
N ASN A 206 -30.35 11.25 13.96
CA ASN A 206 -30.31 10.82 15.36
C ASN A 206 -29.40 11.69 16.25
N PHE A 207 -28.60 12.58 15.67
CA PHE A 207 -27.84 13.59 16.43
C PHE A 207 -28.72 14.71 16.97
N ASN A 208 -29.87 14.95 16.33
CA ASN A 208 -30.74 16.08 16.61
C ASN A 208 -31.70 15.81 17.77
N VAL A 209 -31.81 14.56 18.22
CA VAL A 209 -32.65 14.18 19.36
C VAL A 209 -31.86 14.35 20.66
N PRO A 210 -32.36 15.10 21.65
CA PRO A 210 -31.69 15.24 22.94
C PRO A 210 -31.58 13.86 23.63
N GLY A 211 -30.35 13.41 23.87
CA GLY A 211 -30.03 12.06 24.40
C GLY A 211 -29.75 10.98 23.35
N GLY A 212 -29.99 11.25 22.05
CA GLY A 212 -29.88 10.26 20.97
C GLY A 212 -28.46 9.79 20.65
N LYS A 213 -27.43 10.55 21.04
CA LYS A 213 -26.02 10.23 20.74
C LYS A 213 -25.58 8.85 21.24
N TYR A 214 -26.10 8.41 22.38
CA TYR A 214 -25.75 7.10 22.98
C TYR A 214 -26.83 6.03 22.81
N GLN A 215 -28.08 6.45 22.53
CA GLN A 215 -29.23 5.55 22.47
C GLN A 215 -29.28 4.73 21.18
N TYR A 216 -28.69 5.24 20.09
CA TYR A 216 -28.63 4.59 18.77
C TYR A 216 -27.22 4.07 18.42
N CYS A 217 -26.37 3.84 19.43
CA CYS A 217 -25.04 3.29 19.23
C CYS A 217 -25.12 1.82 18.79
N ARG A 218 -24.29 1.43 17.81
CA ARG A 218 -24.24 0.05 17.27
C ARG A 218 -23.97 -1.04 18.33
N ALA A 219 -23.36 -0.66 19.45
CA ALA A 219 -23.15 -1.56 20.59
C ALA A 219 -24.48 -1.92 21.29
N PHE A 220 -25.48 -1.03 21.27
CA PHE A 220 -26.81 -1.29 21.81
C PHE A 220 -27.53 -2.37 21.01
N GLU A 221 -27.51 -2.33 19.67
CA GLU A 221 -28.11 -3.39 18.83
C GLU A 221 -27.49 -4.76 19.09
N TRP A 222 -26.18 -4.85 19.32
CA TRP A 222 -25.52 -6.12 19.64
C TRP A 222 -25.90 -6.66 21.01
N VAL A 223 -26.00 -5.79 22.02
CA VAL A 223 -26.51 -6.14 23.35
C VAL A 223 -27.98 -6.56 23.26
N GLN A 224 -28.82 -5.84 22.53
CA GLN A 224 -30.22 -6.20 22.32
C GLN A 224 -30.37 -7.54 21.59
N THR A 225 -29.54 -7.83 20.60
CA THR A 225 -29.56 -9.11 19.88
C THR A 225 -29.11 -10.26 20.79
N LYS A 226 -28.15 -10.00 21.68
CA LYS A 226 -27.70 -10.97 22.67
C LYS A 226 -28.79 -11.24 23.72
N ASP A 227 -29.38 -10.19 24.27
CA ASP A 227 -30.48 -10.27 25.23
C ASP A 227 -31.72 -10.94 24.62
N LEU A 228 -32.03 -10.68 23.35
CA LEU A 228 -33.13 -11.35 22.63
C LEU A 228 -32.87 -12.86 22.48
N LYS A 229 -31.63 -13.26 22.16
CA LYS A 229 -31.26 -14.68 22.05
C LYS A 229 -31.26 -15.41 23.40
N GLU A 230 -30.75 -14.76 24.45
CA GLU A 230 -30.80 -15.32 25.81
C GLU A 230 -32.25 -15.46 26.31
N ASN A 231 -33.12 -14.50 25.99
CA ASN A 231 -34.56 -14.59 26.29
C ASN A 231 -35.30 -15.64 25.44
N GLU A 232 -34.91 -15.86 24.17
CA GLU A 232 -35.44 -16.95 23.35
C GLU A 232 -35.04 -18.32 23.92
N GLU A 233 -33.78 -18.49 24.34
CA GLU A 233 -33.30 -19.73 24.96
C GLU A 233 -33.98 -20.00 26.32
N GLU A 234 -34.16 -18.99 27.16
CA GLU A 234 -34.94 -19.12 28.39
C GLU A 234 -36.41 -19.50 28.14
N ASN A 235 -37.03 -18.92 27.10
CA ASN A 235 -38.41 -19.22 26.73
C ASN A 235 -38.54 -20.63 26.13
N ILE A 236 -37.54 -21.13 25.40
CA ILE A 236 -37.49 -22.52 24.93
C ILE A 236 -37.35 -23.49 26.11
N ILE A 237 -36.55 -23.15 27.14
CA ILE A 237 -36.40 -23.97 28.35
C ILE A 237 -37.67 -23.95 29.21
N LYS A 238 -38.34 -22.80 29.35
CA LYS A 238 -39.63 -22.66 30.05
C LYS A 238 -40.76 -23.38 29.30
N ASN A 239 -40.82 -23.28 27.98
CA ASN A 239 -41.80 -23.99 27.16
C ASN A 239 -41.51 -25.49 27.05
N GLY A 240 -40.24 -25.91 27.07
CA GLY A 240 -39.84 -27.31 27.17
C GLY A 240 -40.20 -27.96 28.51
N LYS A 241 -40.31 -27.17 29.59
CA LYS A 241 -40.86 -27.62 30.88
C LYS A 241 -42.39 -27.57 30.93
N ASN A 242 -43.03 -26.65 30.20
CA ASN A 242 -44.49 -26.54 30.11
C ASN A 242 -45.14 -27.53 29.13
N PHE A 243 -44.38 -28.23 28.28
CA PHE A 243 -44.92 -29.31 27.43
C PHE A 243 -45.41 -30.55 28.21
N LYS A 244 -45.32 -30.55 29.54
CA LYS A 244 -46.04 -31.53 30.39
C LYS A 244 -47.45 -31.10 30.80
N ASN A 245 -47.90 -29.86 30.54
CA ASN A 245 -49.26 -29.45 30.85
C ASN A 245 -49.75 -28.35 29.89
N GLY A 246 -50.57 -28.75 28.91
CA GLY A 246 -51.80 -28.04 28.53
C GLY A 246 -51.73 -26.66 27.87
N GLU A 247 -52.30 -26.63 26.67
CA GLU A 247 -53.00 -25.50 25.99
C GLU A 247 -52.18 -24.40 25.29
N ILE A 248 -52.42 -24.34 23.98
CA ILE A 248 -51.98 -23.30 23.05
C ILE A 248 -52.88 -22.07 23.22
N LYS A 249 -52.30 -20.92 23.61
CA LYS A 249 -52.92 -19.61 23.37
C LYS A 249 -52.03 -18.76 22.46
N LYS A 250 -52.58 -18.40 21.29
CA LYS A 250 -52.08 -17.34 20.41
C LYS A 250 -52.15 -16.01 21.16
N GLN A 251 -51.05 -15.26 21.19
CA GLN A 251 -51.10 -13.84 21.53
C GLN A 251 -50.33 -13.03 20.49
N SER A 252 -51.10 -12.15 19.85
CA SER A 252 -50.75 -11.24 18.77
C SER A 252 -50.23 -9.89 19.26
N SER A 253 -49.47 -9.22 18.39
CA SER A 253 -49.23 -7.77 18.25
C SER A 253 -48.04 -7.16 19.01
N PRO A 254 -47.53 -5.97 18.59
CA PRO A 254 -47.27 -5.50 17.23
C PRO A 254 -45.85 -4.91 17.07
N ILE A 255 -45.33 -4.93 15.83
CA ILE A 255 -44.10 -4.21 15.45
C ILE A 255 -44.48 -2.73 15.25
N LYS A 256 -43.86 -1.82 16.00
CA LYS A 256 -43.82 -0.38 15.69
C LYS A 256 -42.46 -0.08 15.09
N ILE A 257 -42.48 0.35 13.83
CA ILE A 257 -41.37 0.98 13.10
C ILE A 257 -41.23 2.43 13.59
#